data_AF-A0A385Q2X3-F1
#
_entry.id   AF-A0A385Q2X3-F1
#
_cell.length_a   1.000
_cell.length_b   1.000
_cell.length_c   1.000
_cell.angle_alpha   90.00
_cell.angle_beta   90.00
_cell.angle_gamma   90.00
#
_symmetry.space_group_name_H-M   'P 1'
#
loop_
_entity.id
_entity.type
_entity.pdbx_description
1 polymer ?
#
loop_
_entity_poly.entity_id
_entity_poly.type
_entity_poly.pdbx_seq_one_letter_code
_entity_poly.pdbx_strand_id
1 'polypeptide(L)' 'MDIAKIVTDIVNKAKADPALLTNITKDPEKTIESITGIDIPDGQLDSVVAGVKEQITKIGISNAMDKLGDMFKK' A
#
# COMPACT_ATOMS: atom_id res chain seq x y z
N MET A 1 4.39 18.13 4.91
CA MET A 1 3.68 16.83 4.81
C MET A 1 4.53 15.80 5.52
N ASP A 2 3.97 15.01 6.43
CA ASP A 2 4.73 13.95 7.11
C ASP A 2 4.62 12.65 6.31
N ILE A 3 5.61 12.42 5.46
CA ILE A 3 5.68 11.26 4.56
C ILE A 3 5.68 9.95 5.35
N ALA A 4 6.39 9.90 6.48
CA ALA A 4 6.47 8.69 7.30
C ALA A 4 5.11 8.33 7.91
N LYS A 5 4.36 9.34 8.36
CA LYS A 5 3.00 9.16 8.86
C LYS A 5 2.06 8.67 7.75
N ILE A 6 2.12 9.28 6.57
CA ILE A 6 1.30 8.89 5.41
C ILE A 6 1.56 7.44 5.03
N VAL A 7 2.84 7.06 4.89
CA VAL A 7 3.26 5.68 4.61
C VAL A 7 2.68 4.71 5.64
N THR A 8 2.79 5.04 6.92
CA THR A 8 2.28 4.20 8.02
C THR A 8 0.76 4.04 7.96
N ASP A 9 0.03 5.14 7.71
CA ASP A 9 -1.44 5.13 7.62
C ASP A 9 -1.92 4.29 6.42
N ILE A 10 -1.28 4.41 5.26
CA ILE A 10 -1.57 3.61 4.06
C ILE A 10 -1.34 2.13 4.34
N VAL A 11 -0.19 1.78 4.91
CA VAL A 11 0.18 0.40 5.21
C VAL A 11 -0.80 -0.21 6.21
N ASN A 12 -1.23 0.54 7.23
CA ASN A 12 -2.20 0.05 8.21
C ASN A 12 -3.58 -0.18 7.59
N LYS A 13 -4.05 0.70 6.70
CA LYS A 13 -5.28 0.49 5.95
C LYS A 13 -5.17 -0.70 5.00
N ALA A 14 -4.04 -0.84 4.31
CA ALA A 14 -3.80 -1.96 3.41
C ALA A 14 -3.74 -3.31 4.16
N LYS A 15 -3.16 -3.36 5.35
CA LYS A 15 -3.22 -4.58 6.19
C LYS A 15 -4.64 -4.99 6.55
N ALA A 16 -5.54 -4.03 6.74
CA ALA A 16 -6.93 -4.28 7.09
C ALA A 16 -7.78 -4.66 5.86
N ASP A 17 -7.34 -4.28 4.66
CA ASP A 17 -8.06 -4.54 3.41
C ASP A 17 -7.15 -5.24 2.36
N PRO A 18 -7.33 -6.55 2.16
CA PRO A 18 -6.59 -7.31 1.16
C PRO A 18 -6.71 -6.75 -0.27
N ALA A 19 -7.84 -6.12 -0.62
CA ALA A 19 -8.02 -5.52 -1.94
C ALA A 19 -7.10 -4.31 -2.13
N LEU A 20 -6.89 -3.50 -1.08
CA LEU A 20 -5.94 -2.39 -1.12
C LEU A 20 -4.51 -2.89 -1.31
N LEU A 21 -4.14 -4.04 -0.74
CA LEU A 21 -2.81 -4.62 -0.97
C LEU A 21 -2.59 -5.01 -2.42
N THR A 22 -3.58 -5.64 -3.05
CA THR A 22 -3.54 -5.94 -4.48
C THR A 22 -3.48 -4.67 -5.32
N ASN A 23 -4.24 -3.64 -4.95
CA ASN A 23 -4.24 -2.37 -5.69
C ASN A 23 -2.92 -1.62 -5.51
N ILE A 24 -2.30 -1.62 -4.33
CA ILE A 24 -0.98 -1.02 -4.10
C ILE A 24 0.11 -1.73 -4.91
N THR A 25 0.02 -3.05 -5.10
CA THR A 25 0.98 -3.79 -5.94
C THR A 25 0.80 -3.50 -7.42
N LYS A 26 -0.44 -3.28 -7.87
CA LYS A 26 -0.74 -2.98 -9.28
C LYS A 26 -0.52 -1.52 -9.64
N ASP A 27 -1.02 -0.62 -8.81
CA ASP A 27 -1.13 0.82 -9.09
C ASP A 27 -1.01 1.63 -7.78
N PRO A 28 0.20 1.70 -7.21
CA PRO A 28 0.43 2.26 -5.87
C PRO A 28 0.07 3.75 -5.80
N GLU A 29 0.45 4.54 -6.80
CA GLU A 29 0.21 6.00 -6.86
C GLU A 29 -1.28 6.31 -6.70
N LYS A 30 -2.09 5.77 -7.61
CA LYS A 30 -3.54 5.95 -7.63
C LYS A 30 -4.22 5.39 -6.38
N THR A 31 -3.71 4.28 -5.86
CA THR A 31 -4.24 3.67 -4.64
C THR A 31 -3.93 4.54 -3.41
N ILE A 32 -2.72 5.09 -3.33
CA ILE A 32 -2.29 5.97 -2.24
C ILE A 32 -3.13 7.25 -2.24
N GLU A 33 -3.34 7.88 -3.39
CA GLU A 33 -4.24 9.03 -3.54
C GLU A 33 -5.67 8.67 -3.13
N SER A 34 -6.20 7.52 -3.58
CA SER A 34 -7.53 7.07 -3.23
C SER A 34 -7.70 6.76 -1.73
N ILE A 35 -6.64 6.28 -1.07
CA ILE A 35 -6.66 5.92 0.37
C ILE A 35 -6.58 7.18 1.25
N THR A 36 -5.76 8.13 0.84
CA THR A 36 -5.44 9.34 1.61
C THR A 36 -6.39 10.49 1.30
N GLY A 37 -6.95 10.52 0.09
CA GLY A 37 -7.71 11.66 -0.44
C GLY A 37 -6.86 12.92 -0.64
N ILE A 38 -5.53 12.76 -0.64
CA ILE A 38 -4.56 13.85 -0.74
C ILE A 38 -3.87 13.73 -2.09
N ASP A 39 -3.83 14.84 -2.83
CA ASP A 39 -3.06 14.98 -4.04
C ASP A 39 -1.59 15.23 -3.65
N ILE A 40 -0.77 14.19 -3.77
CA ILE A 40 0.64 14.21 -3.34
C ILE A 40 1.46 14.69 -4.53
N PRO A 41 2.32 15.72 -4.37
CA PRO A 41 3.17 16.16 -5.47
C PRO A 41 4.07 15.03 -5.98
N ASP A 42 4.24 14.90 -7.30
CA ASP A 42 5.03 13.83 -7.95
C ASP A 42 6.39 13.60 -7.28
N GLY A 43 7.13 14.66 -6.95
CA GLY A 43 8.45 14.56 -6.31
C GLY A 43 8.44 13.98 -4.89
N GLN A 44 7.29 13.90 -4.23
CA GLN A 44 7.09 13.23 -2.94
C GLN A 44 6.36 11.90 -3.07
N LEU A 45 5.51 11.75 -4.09
CA LEU A 45 4.72 10.54 -4.33
C LEU A 45 5.62 9.31 -4.49
N ASP A 46 6.70 9.43 -5.25
CA ASP A 46 7.70 8.36 -5.41
C ASP A 46 8.28 7.88 -4.08
N SER A 47 8.57 8.81 -3.16
CA SER A 47 9.10 8.49 -1.83
C SER A 47 8.04 7.80 -0.95
N VAL A 48 6.78 8.21 -1.07
CA VAL A 48 5.65 7.56 -0.36
C VAL A 48 5.44 6.16 -0.91
N VAL A 49 5.39 6.00 -2.23
CA VAL A 49 5.22 4.70 -2.93
C VAL A 49 6.34 3.75 -2.53
N ALA A 50 7.58 4.20 -2.57
CA ALA A 50 8.74 3.41 -2.17
C ALA A 50 8.64 2.98 -0.70
N GLY A 51 8.33 3.91 0.22
CA GLY A 51 8.17 3.62 1.64
C GLY A 51 7.03 2.64 1.92
N VAL A 52 5.89 2.80 1.24
CA VAL A 52 4.75 1.88 1.35
C VAL A 52 5.13 0.48 0.85
N LYS A 53 5.75 0.35 -0.32
CA LYS A 53 6.21 -0.93 -0.87
C LYS A 53 7.24 -1.60 0.04
N GLU A 54 8.20 -0.85 0.55
CA GLU A 54 9.23 -1.36 1.45
C GLU A 54 8.61 -1.87 2.75
N GLN A 55 7.70 -1.09 3.35
CA GLN A 55 6.98 -1.52 4.54
C GLN A 55 6.18 -2.79 4.25
N ILE A 56 5.36 -2.81 3.21
CA ILE A 56 4.60 -4.00 2.73
C ILE A 56 5.50 -5.22 2.56
N THR A 57 6.70 -5.04 2.03
CA THR A 57 7.67 -6.12 1.89
C THR A 57 8.21 -6.58 3.24
N LYS A 58 8.56 -5.65 4.14
CA LYS A 58 9.06 -5.93 5.51
C LYS A 58 8.05 -6.67 6.39
N ILE A 59 6.77 -6.35 6.29
CA ILE A 59 5.71 -7.08 7.01
C ILE A 59 5.38 -8.45 6.38
N GLY A 60 6.07 -8.84 5.31
CA GLY A 60 5.96 -10.19 4.74
C GLY A 60 4.64 -10.41 4.01
N ILE A 61 4.16 -9.41 3.27
CA ILE A 61 2.90 -9.51 2.54
C ILE A 61 2.90 -10.60 1.47
N SER A 62 4.04 -11.14 1.04
CA SER A 62 4.04 -12.40 0.27
C SER A 62 3.21 -13.49 0.96
N ASN A 63 3.36 -13.70 2.27
CA ASN A 63 2.56 -14.71 2.98
C ASN A 63 1.08 -14.32 3.10
N ALA A 64 0.76 -13.02 3.21
CA ALA A 64 -0.61 -12.53 3.30
C ALA A 64 -1.31 -12.53 1.93
N MET A 65 -0.58 -12.25 0.87
CA MET A 65 -1.03 -12.19 -0.52
C MET A 65 -1.11 -13.59 -1.12
N ASP A 66 -0.22 -14.51 -0.74
CA ASP A 66 -0.35 -15.94 -1.03
C ASP A 66 -1.60 -16.51 -0.36
N LYS A 67 -1.83 -16.19 0.92
CA LYS A 67 -3.07 -16.57 1.63
C LYS A 67 -4.32 -15.93 1.02
N LEU A 68 -4.28 -14.66 0.64
CA LEU A 68 -5.35 -13.97 -0.08
C LEU A 68 -5.64 -14.69 -1.40
N GLY A 69 -4.60 -14.96 -2.20
CA GLY A 69 -4.70 -15.65 -3.48
C GLY A 69 -5.29 -17.05 -3.35
N ASP A 70 -4.96 -17.76 -2.28
CA ASP A 70 -5.56 -19.06 -1.95
C ASP A 70 -7.03 -18.95 -1.53
N MET A 71 -7.43 -17.88 -0.84
CA MET A 71 -8.83 -17.62 -0.52
C MET A 71 -9.66 -17.21 -1.76
N PHE A 72 -9.04 -16.52 -2.72
CA PHE A 72 -9.71 -16.10 -3.96
C PHE A 72 -9.82 -17.22 -5.00
N LYS A 73 -9.00 -18.26 -4.88
CA LYS A 73 -9.03 -19.47 -5.74
C LYS A 73 -10.03 -20.53 -5.29
N LYS A 74 -10.65 -20.36 -4.11
CA LYS A 74 -11.57 -21.31 -3.51
C LYS A 74 -13.02 -20.92 -3.76
#